data_AF-X1H059-F1
#
_entry.id   AF-X1H059-F1
#
_cell.length_a   1.000
_cell.length_b   1.000
_cell.length_c   1.000
_cell.angle_alpha   90.00
_cell.angle_beta   90.00
_cell.angle_gamma   90.00
#
_symmetry.space_group_name_H-M   'P 1'
#
loop_
_entity.id
_entity.type
_entity.pdbx_description
1 polymer ?
#
loop_
_entity_poly.entity_id
_entity_poly.type
_entity_poly.pdbx_seq_one_letter_code
_entity_poly.pdbx_strand_id
1 'polypeptide(L)'
;YKSQFAGTKIALGHALVEIPLMLLIYFGFARFFQEELVQIALYLVGGAILVWLGIGMFRARGRVIDRGRDLPYNSVVAGVVTSALNPFFILWWAAIGSMLIMKSLSFGLIGFVLLITVHLLCDFGWLSFVSVLVYRTQSFWKGKFQEGLFIACSWLLIGFGGWFLTSGIKLVV
;
A
#
# COMPACT_ATOMS: atom_id res chain seq x y z
N TYR A 1 -19.79 2.08 -6.03
CA TYR A 1 -20.15 3.18 -6.95
C TYR A 1 -21.24 4.12 -6.44
N LYS A 2 -21.92 3.85 -5.31
CA LYS A 2 -23.13 4.59 -4.90
C LYS A 2 -22.88 5.91 -4.13
N SER A 3 -21.64 6.21 -3.73
CA SER A 3 -21.33 7.41 -2.94
C SER A 3 -19.91 7.90 -3.16
N GLN A 4 -19.75 9.20 -3.36
CA GLN A 4 -18.47 9.90 -3.44
C GLN A 4 -17.62 9.79 -2.16
N PHE A 5 -18.26 9.58 -1.01
CA PHE A 5 -17.59 9.45 0.30
C PHE A 5 -17.13 8.02 0.61
N ALA A 6 -17.29 7.08 -0.33
CA ALA A 6 -16.84 5.70 -0.12
C ALA A 6 -15.34 5.63 0.16
N GLY A 7 -14.53 6.42 -0.55
CA GLY A 7 -13.09 6.53 -0.35
C GLY A 7 -12.69 6.95 1.06
N THR A 8 -13.31 8.00 1.60
CA THR A 8 -13.05 8.47 2.97
C THR A 8 -13.41 7.42 4.01
N LYS A 9 -14.52 6.69 3.81
CA LYS A 9 -14.94 5.61 4.70
C LYS A 9 -13.99 4.41 4.64
N ILE A 10 -13.49 4.08 3.44
CA ILE A 10 -12.46 3.04 3.26
C ILE A 10 -11.16 3.45 3.95
N ALA A 11 -10.73 4.71 3.78
CA ALA A 11 -9.54 5.26 4.43
C ALA A 11 -9.66 5.20 5.97
N LEU A 12 -10.84 5.46 6.53
CA LEU A 12 -11.08 5.29 7.96
C LEU A 12 -10.86 3.84 8.41
N GLY A 13 -11.38 2.86 7.65
CA GLY A 13 -11.15 1.44 7.94
C GLY A 13 -9.68 1.02 7.77
N HIS A 14 -8.99 1.60 6.80
CA HIS A 14 -7.56 1.40 6.57
C HIS A 14 -6.72 1.87 7.76
N ALA A 15 -6.96 3.09 8.22
CA ALA A 15 -6.27 3.70 9.35
C ALA A 15 -6.39 2.85 10.64
N LEU A 16 -7.51 2.17 10.85
CA LEU A 16 -7.72 1.27 11.99
C LEU A 16 -6.78 0.06 11.99
N VAL A 17 -6.32 -0.39 10.83
CA VAL A 17 -5.35 -1.49 10.71
C VAL A 17 -3.93 -0.94 10.68
N GLU A 18 -3.73 0.16 9.98
CA GLU A 18 -2.44 0.76 9.76
C GLU A 18 -1.81 1.34 11.02
N ILE A 19 -2.56 2.10 11.83
CA ILE A 19 -2.03 2.69 13.06
C ILE A 19 -1.49 1.60 14.00
N PRO A 20 -2.25 0.52 14.34
CA PRO A 20 -1.72 -0.57 15.14
C PRO A 20 -0.50 -1.25 14.51
N LEU A 21 -0.47 -1.40 13.18
CA LEU A 21 0.66 -2.01 12.48
C LEU A 21 1.92 -1.14 12.58
N MET A 22 1.82 0.17 12.38
CA MET A 22 2.92 1.11 12.57
C MET A 22 3.47 1.08 13.99
N LEU A 23 2.57 1.06 14.99
CA LEU A 23 2.96 0.96 16.40
C LEU A 23 3.64 -0.38 16.69
N LEU A 24 3.14 -1.49 16.15
CA LEU A 24 3.73 -2.81 16.30
C LEU A 24 5.13 -2.87 15.71
N ILE A 25 5.35 -2.29 14.52
CA ILE A 25 6.66 -2.23 13.88
C ILE A 25 7.61 -1.36 14.72
N TYR A 26 7.13 -0.21 15.19
CA TYR A 26 7.91 0.69 16.03
C TYR A 26 8.33 0.06 17.36
N PHE A 27 7.40 -0.51 18.13
CA PHE A 27 7.69 -1.08 19.45
C PHE A 27 8.33 -2.48 19.38
N GLY A 28 7.94 -3.28 18.38
CA GLY A 28 8.33 -4.69 18.29
C GLY A 28 9.64 -4.95 17.55
N PHE A 29 9.95 -4.14 16.53
CA PHE A 29 11.04 -4.47 15.61
C PHE A 29 12.11 -3.39 15.42
N ALA A 30 11.95 -2.19 16.02
CA ALA A 30 12.90 -1.08 15.86
C ALA A 30 14.37 -1.43 16.15
N ARG A 31 14.64 -2.34 17.09
CA ARG A 31 16.02 -2.79 17.39
C ARG A 31 16.61 -3.72 16.33
N PHE A 32 15.79 -4.59 15.72
CA PHE A 32 16.26 -5.54 14.71
C PHE A 32 16.59 -4.85 13.38
N PHE A 33 15.94 -3.72 13.09
CA PHE A 33 16.16 -3.02 11.82
C PHE A 33 17.45 -2.18 11.76
N GLN A 34 18.15 -1.98 12.87
CA GLN A 34 19.47 -1.33 12.85
C GLN A 34 20.58 -2.24 12.33
N GLU A 35 20.33 -3.54 12.26
CA GLU A 35 21.26 -4.52 11.70
C GLU A 35 21.32 -4.40 10.16
N GLU A 36 22.53 -4.25 9.63
CA GLU A 36 22.79 -4.09 8.20
C GLU A 36 22.22 -5.26 7.37
N LEU A 37 22.37 -6.49 7.88
CA LEU A 37 21.81 -7.70 7.28
C LEU A 37 20.28 -7.66 7.17
N VAL A 38 19.60 -7.07 8.15
CA VAL A 38 18.14 -6.94 8.13
C VAL A 38 17.73 -5.92 7.08
N GLN A 39 18.43 -4.79 6.97
CA GLN A 39 18.15 -3.79 5.92
C GLN A 39 18.33 -4.36 4.51
N ILE A 40 19.43 -5.09 4.27
CA ILE A 40 19.67 -5.79 2.99
C ILE A 40 18.54 -6.77 2.70
N ALA A 41 18.14 -7.57 3.69
CA ALA A 41 17.04 -8.52 3.53
C ALA A 41 15.73 -7.81 3.18
N LEU A 42 15.40 -6.68 3.82
CA LEU A 42 14.19 -5.91 3.52
C LEU A 42 14.20 -5.31 2.12
N TYR A 43 15.33 -4.79 1.64
CA TYR A 43 15.44 -4.28 0.27
C TYR A 43 15.25 -5.39 -0.76
N LEU A 44 15.89 -6.54 -0.57
CA LEU A 44 15.82 -7.65 -1.51
C LEU A 44 14.44 -8.34 -1.49
N VAL A 45 13.94 -8.67 -0.30
CA VAL A 45 12.64 -9.34 -0.12
C VAL A 45 11.50 -8.40 -0.51
N GLY A 46 11.54 -7.14 -0.08
CA GLY A 46 10.57 -6.13 -0.45
C GLY A 46 10.52 -5.88 -1.96
N GLY A 47 11.69 -5.80 -2.61
CA GLY A 47 11.79 -5.67 -4.06
C GLY A 47 11.21 -6.88 -4.80
N ALA A 48 11.53 -8.10 -4.37
CA ALA A 48 10.99 -9.33 -4.97
C ALA A 48 9.46 -9.42 -4.82
N ILE A 49 8.93 -9.05 -3.66
CA ILE A 49 7.49 -9.01 -3.39
C ILE A 49 6.79 -8.01 -4.30
N LEU A 50 7.36 -6.81 -4.50
CA LEU A 50 6.81 -5.79 -5.41
C LEU A 50 6.75 -6.26 -6.88
N VAL A 51 7.78 -6.99 -7.33
CA VAL A 51 7.77 -7.59 -8.67
C VAL A 51 6.69 -8.66 -8.77
N TRP A 52 6.60 -9.56 -7.78
CA TRP A 52 5.58 -10.60 -7.74
C TRP A 52 4.15 -10.01 -7.73
N LEU A 53 3.97 -8.95 -6.96
CA LEU A 53 2.77 -8.11 -6.90
C LEU A 53 2.34 -7.59 -8.26
N GLY A 54 3.25 -6.92 -8.97
CA GLY A 54 2.98 -6.39 -10.29
C GLY A 54 2.59 -7.49 -11.26
N ILE A 55 3.35 -8.60 -11.30
CA ILE A 55 3.03 -9.76 -12.15
C ILE A 55 1.65 -10.33 -11.83
N GLY A 56 1.32 -10.48 -10.54
CA GLY A 56 0.02 -10.97 -10.08
C GLY A 56 -1.12 -10.07 -10.55
N MET A 57 -0.96 -8.76 -10.39
CA MET A 57 -1.94 -7.76 -10.83
C MET A 57 -2.11 -7.76 -12.36
N PHE A 58 -1.01 -7.88 -13.12
CA PHE A 58 -1.06 -8.01 -14.58
C PHE A 58 -1.83 -9.26 -15.00
N ARG A 59 -1.59 -10.41 -14.36
CA ARG A 59 -2.28 -11.68 -14.67
C ARG A 59 -3.77 -11.66 -14.28
N ALA A 60 -4.11 -10.99 -13.18
CA ALA A 60 -5.48 -10.94 -12.66
C ALA A 60 -6.37 -9.89 -13.33
N ARG A 61 -5.80 -8.95 -14.10
CA ARG A 61 -6.50 -7.78 -14.67
C ARG A 61 -7.83 -8.11 -15.35
N GLY A 62 -7.90 -9.21 -16.12
CA GLY A 62 -9.11 -9.59 -16.86
C GLY A 62 -10.22 -10.19 -15.99
N ARG A 63 -9.89 -10.79 -14.83
CA ARG A 63 -10.87 -11.43 -13.92
C ARG A 63 -11.53 -10.44 -12.95
N VAL A 64 -10.84 -9.34 -12.64
CA VAL A 64 -11.34 -8.32 -11.69
C VAL A 64 -12.43 -7.46 -12.32
N ILE A 65 -12.35 -7.23 -13.63
CA ILE A 65 -13.28 -6.39 -14.40
C ILE A 65 -14.70 -6.99 -14.46
N ASP A 66 -14.81 -8.33 -14.39
CA ASP A 66 -16.08 -9.06 -14.58
C ASP A 66 -16.82 -9.37 -13.26
N ARG A 67 -16.19 -9.14 -12.10
CA ARG A 67 -16.71 -9.53 -10.77
C ARG A 67 -16.98 -8.35 -9.83
N GLY A 68 -17.48 -7.24 -10.37
CA GLY A 68 -18.00 -6.13 -9.57
C GLY A 68 -19.29 -6.50 -8.84
N ARG A 69 -19.25 -7.42 -7.87
CA ARG A 69 -20.38 -7.69 -6.97
C ARG A 69 -20.34 -6.72 -5.81
N ASP A 70 -21.49 -6.10 -5.51
CA ASP A 70 -21.68 -5.34 -4.27
C ASP A 70 -21.35 -6.27 -3.08
N LEU A 71 -20.42 -5.84 -2.24
CA LEU A 71 -20.05 -6.58 -1.03
C LEU A 71 -21.16 -6.39 0.02
N PRO A 72 -21.49 -7.43 0.82
CA PRO A 72 -22.58 -7.35 1.81
C PRO A 72 -22.24 -6.47 3.04
N TYR A 73 -21.07 -5.84 3.07
CA TYR A 73 -20.55 -5.07 4.20
C TYR A 73 -20.30 -3.60 3.85
N ASN A 74 -20.29 -2.74 4.89
CA ASN A 74 -20.12 -1.30 4.72
C ASN A 74 -18.68 -0.92 4.30
N SER A 75 -18.50 0.28 3.75
CA SER A 75 -17.21 0.74 3.19
C SER A 75 -16.07 0.80 4.20
N VAL A 76 -16.36 0.99 5.51
CA VAL A 76 -15.34 0.98 6.57
C VAL A 76 -14.84 -0.43 6.81
N VAL A 77 -15.76 -1.40 6.95
CA VAL A 77 -15.44 -2.83 7.09
C VAL A 77 -14.69 -3.32 5.86
N ALA A 78 -15.08 -2.88 4.65
CA ALA A 78 -14.32 -3.16 3.44
C ALA A 78 -12.88 -2.65 3.56
N GLY A 79 -12.65 -1.42 4.06
CA GLY A 79 -11.30 -0.89 4.32
C GLY A 79 -10.50 -1.73 5.31
N VAL A 80 -11.10 -2.11 6.45
CA VAL A 80 -10.45 -2.96 7.47
C VAL A 80 -10.08 -4.32 6.87
N VAL A 81 -11.05 -5.03 6.29
CA VAL A 81 -10.86 -6.38 5.76
C VAL A 81 -9.84 -6.37 4.62
N THR A 82 -9.92 -5.39 3.72
CA THR A 82 -9.00 -5.28 2.58
C THR A 82 -7.60 -4.84 3.02
N SER A 83 -7.43 -4.26 4.22
CA SER A 83 -6.09 -3.90 4.71
C SER A 83 -5.50 -5.06 5.53
N ALA A 84 -6.28 -5.61 6.45
CA ALA A 84 -5.86 -6.69 7.34
C ALA A 84 -5.63 -8.02 6.61
N LEU A 85 -6.46 -8.35 5.62
CA LEU A 85 -6.32 -9.60 4.85
C LEU A 85 -5.52 -9.43 3.56
N ASN A 86 -4.94 -8.25 3.33
CA ASN A 86 -4.12 -8.03 2.15
C ASN A 86 -2.66 -8.31 2.48
N PRO A 87 -2.12 -9.47 2.04
CA PRO A 87 -0.74 -9.83 2.32
C PRO A 87 0.23 -8.79 1.75
N PHE A 88 -0.13 -8.12 0.66
CA PHE A 88 0.70 -7.10 0.05
C PHE A 88 0.83 -5.84 0.89
N PHE A 89 -0.24 -5.44 1.57
CA PHE A 89 -0.22 -4.31 2.50
C PHE A 89 0.71 -4.59 3.68
N ILE A 90 0.57 -5.78 4.30
CA ILE A 90 1.40 -6.20 5.43
C ILE A 90 2.87 -6.29 5.01
N LEU A 91 3.15 -6.93 3.87
CA LEU A 91 4.52 -7.08 3.36
C LEU A 91 5.15 -5.73 3.00
N TRP A 92 4.37 -4.79 2.44
CA TRP A 92 4.84 -3.43 2.17
C TRP A 92 5.22 -2.69 3.45
N TRP A 93 4.39 -2.77 4.50
CA TRP A 93 4.71 -2.17 5.80
C TRP A 93 5.91 -2.83 6.47
N ALA A 94 6.04 -4.15 6.36
CA ALA A 94 7.18 -4.89 6.87
C ALA A 94 8.50 -4.48 6.20
N ALA A 95 8.49 -4.21 4.88
CA ALA A 95 9.67 -3.85 4.12
C ALA A 95 9.90 -2.34 4.00
N ILE A 96 8.99 -1.62 3.35
CA ILE A 96 9.12 -0.21 3.02
C ILE A 96 8.68 0.66 4.19
N GLY A 97 7.55 0.31 4.81
CA GLY A 97 7.00 1.04 5.95
C GLY A 97 7.96 1.08 7.14
N SER A 98 8.63 -0.03 7.44
CA SER A 98 9.66 -0.11 8.48
C SER A 98 10.82 0.85 8.21
N MET A 99 11.30 0.94 6.96
CA MET A 99 12.34 1.91 6.58
C MET A 99 11.87 3.37 6.71
N LEU A 100 10.62 3.67 6.36
CA LEU A 100 10.04 5.01 6.57
C LEU A 100 9.97 5.35 8.06
N ILE A 101 9.54 4.39 8.89
CA ILE A 101 9.53 4.55 10.35
C ILE A 101 10.94 4.84 10.84
N MET A 102 11.95 4.04 10.46
CA MET A 102 13.34 4.29 10.85
C MET A 102 13.84 5.68 10.47
N LYS A 103 13.60 6.11 9.22
CA LYS A 103 14.01 7.44 8.77
C LYS A 103 13.30 8.55 9.52
N SER A 104 12.04 8.35 9.92
CA SER A 104 11.32 9.34 10.71
C SER A 104 11.84 9.44 12.15
N LEU A 105 12.36 8.33 12.71
CA LEU A 105 12.94 8.32 14.05
C LEU A 105 14.25 9.09 14.18
N SER A 106 14.94 9.41 13.08
CA SER A 106 16.09 10.33 13.12
C SER A 106 15.70 11.74 13.59
N PHE A 107 14.42 12.10 13.44
CA PHE A 107 13.81 13.32 13.96
C PHE A 107 13.15 13.11 15.33
N GLY A 108 13.43 11.98 15.99
CA GLY A 108 12.85 11.60 17.28
C GLY A 108 11.37 11.20 17.19
N LEU A 109 10.71 11.17 18.35
CA LEU A 109 9.29 10.78 18.45
C LEU A 109 8.37 11.70 17.64
N ILE A 110 8.72 12.98 17.51
CA ILE A 110 7.98 13.96 16.71
C ILE A 110 7.95 13.52 15.23
N GLY A 111 9.08 13.05 14.69
CA GLY A 111 9.14 12.54 13.32
C GLY A 111 8.21 11.36 13.09
N PHE A 112 8.11 10.43 14.04
CA PHE A 112 7.21 9.29 13.95
C PHE A 112 5.73 9.70 13.98
N VAL A 113 5.35 10.63 14.87
CA VAL A 113 3.98 11.16 14.92
C VAL A 113 3.62 11.91 13.63
N LEU A 114 4.56 12.68 13.08
CA LEU A 114 4.40 13.36 11.79
C LEU A 114 4.27 12.35 10.64
N LEU A 115 5.04 11.27 10.64
CA LEU A 115 4.93 10.21 9.65
C LEU A 115 3.52 9.60 9.66
N ILE A 116 3.02 9.19 10.83
CA ILE A 116 1.65 8.66 10.96
C ILE A 116 0.65 9.68 10.40
N THR A 117 0.72 10.93 10.85
CA THR A 117 -0.25 11.95 10.48
C THR A 117 -0.25 12.25 8.99
N VAL A 118 0.93 12.49 8.41
CA VAL A 118 1.07 12.82 6.99
C VAL A 118 0.71 11.63 6.11
N HIS A 119 1.12 10.42 6.49
CA HIS A 119 0.79 9.22 5.74
C HIS A 119 -0.71 8.98 5.69
N LEU A 120 -1.39 9.02 6.85
CA LEU A 120 -2.85 8.90 6.89
C LEU A 120 -3.54 9.99 6.06
N LEU A 121 -3.07 11.25 6.13
CA LEU A 121 -3.63 12.33 5.30
C LEU A 121 -3.45 12.05 3.80
N CYS A 122 -2.32 11.48 3.39
CA CYS A 122 -2.12 11.04 2.01
C CYS A 122 -3.14 9.96 1.63
N ASP A 123 -3.43 8.98 2.50
CA ASP A 123 -4.41 7.93 2.21
C ASP A 123 -5.83 8.46 2.16
N PHE A 124 -6.20 9.32 3.11
CA PHE A 124 -7.49 10.00 3.11
C PHE A 124 -7.66 10.84 1.84
N GLY A 125 -6.64 11.62 1.47
CA GLY A 125 -6.63 12.43 0.27
C GLY A 125 -6.75 11.59 -1.00
N TRP A 126 -5.91 10.56 -1.13
CA TRP A 126 -5.85 9.69 -2.31
C TRP A 126 -7.12 8.85 -2.49
N LEU A 127 -7.56 8.14 -1.46
CA LEU A 127 -8.76 7.29 -1.54
C LEU A 127 -10.01 8.13 -1.76
N SER A 128 -10.12 9.31 -1.15
CA SER A 128 -11.23 10.23 -1.41
C SER A 128 -11.18 10.77 -2.83
N PHE A 129 -9.99 11.17 -3.32
CA PHE A 129 -9.80 11.64 -4.69
C PHE A 129 -10.21 10.56 -5.71
N VAL A 130 -9.70 9.35 -5.57
CA VAL A 130 -10.03 8.22 -6.46
C VAL A 130 -11.53 7.91 -6.39
N SER A 131 -12.13 7.90 -5.21
CA SER A 131 -13.57 7.69 -5.03
C SER A 131 -14.41 8.75 -5.75
N VAL A 132 -14.07 10.03 -5.62
CA VAL A 132 -14.74 11.14 -6.31
C VAL A 132 -14.54 11.04 -7.82
N LEU A 133 -13.31 10.77 -8.26
CA LEU A 133 -12.96 10.65 -9.68
C LEU A 133 -13.76 9.53 -10.33
N VAL A 134 -13.77 8.34 -9.73
CA VAL A 134 -14.52 7.18 -10.21
C VAL A 134 -16.03 7.45 -10.16
N TYR A 135 -16.55 8.08 -9.11
CA TYR A 135 -17.96 8.45 -9.01
C TYR A 135 -18.39 9.40 -10.14
N ARG A 136 -17.56 10.39 -10.48
CA ARG A 136 -17.82 11.35 -11.57
C ARG A 136 -17.63 10.75 -12.97
N THR A 137 -16.69 9.82 -13.13
CA THR A 137 -16.31 9.25 -14.44
C THR A 137 -16.88 7.85 -14.68
N GLN A 138 -17.80 7.38 -13.82
CA GLN A 138 -18.35 6.02 -13.86
C GLN A 138 -18.93 5.61 -15.22
N SER A 139 -19.45 6.55 -16.02
CA SER A 139 -19.96 6.27 -17.38
C SER A 139 -18.88 5.93 -18.41
N PHE A 140 -17.65 6.43 -18.20
CA PHE A 140 -16.47 6.16 -19.03
C PHE A 140 -15.63 5.01 -18.50
N TRP A 141 -15.92 4.53 -17.28
CA TRP A 141 -15.19 3.50 -16.57
C TRP A 141 -15.53 2.09 -17.10
N LYS A 142 -15.34 1.89 -18.41
CA LYS A 142 -15.53 0.61 -19.11
C LYS A 142 -14.27 -0.26 -19.00
N GLY A 143 -14.44 -1.58 -19.12
CA GLY A 143 -13.39 -2.58 -18.85
C GLY A 143 -12.02 -2.32 -19.48
N LYS A 144 -11.96 -1.78 -20.72
CA LYS A 144 -10.68 -1.48 -21.38
C LYS A 144 -9.85 -0.39 -20.68
N PHE A 145 -10.50 0.62 -20.09
CA PHE A 145 -9.79 1.68 -19.36
C PHE A 145 -9.29 1.18 -18.00
N GLN A 146 -10.12 0.40 -17.29
CA GLN A 146 -9.71 -0.30 -16.08
C GLN A 146 -8.51 -1.21 -16.34
N GLU A 147 -8.56 -2.00 -17.42
CA GLU A 147 -7.47 -2.89 -17.79
C GLU A 147 -6.17 -2.12 -18.05
N GLY A 148 -6.23 -1.02 -18.81
CA GLY A 148 -5.08 -0.15 -19.04
C GLY A 148 -4.47 0.42 -17.75
N LEU A 149 -5.32 0.85 -16.81
CA LEU A 149 -4.88 1.34 -15.49
C LEU A 149 -4.19 0.24 -14.68
N PHE A 150 -4.76 -0.97 -14.63
CA PHE A 150 -4.14 -2.12 -13.94
C PHE A 150 -2.79 -2.50 -14.56
N ILE A 151 -2.65 -2.41 -15.88
CA ILE A 151 -1.37 -2.63 -16.57
C ILE A 151 -0.35 -1.55 -16.17
N ALA A 152 -0.73 -0.28 -16.19
CA ALA A 152 0.15 0.83 -15.80
C ALA A 152 0.62 0.70 -14.35
N CYS A 153 -0.29 0.45 -13.41
CA CYS A 153 0.04 0.23 -12.00
C CYS A 153 0.95 -1.00 -11.83
N SER A 154 0.77 -2.05 -12.63
CA SER A 154 1.60 -3.25 -12.59
C SER A 154 3.04 -2.94 -12.97
N TRP A 155 3.22 -2.20 -14.06
CA TRP A 155 4.55 -1.78 -14.50
C TRP A 155 5.25 -0.88 -13.48
N LEU A 156 4.51 0.03 -12.83
CA LEU A 156 5.05 0.85 -11.74
C LEU A 156 5.53 -0.01 -10.57
N LEU A 157 4.75 -1.00 -10.14
CA LEU A 157 5.15 -1.91 -9.06
C LEU A 157 6.40 -2.72 -9.42
N ILE A 158 6.49 -3.23 -10.65
CA ILE A 158 7.67 -3.96 -11.14
C ILE A 158 8.89 -3.02 -11.19
N GLY A 159 8.71 -1.78 -11.66
CA GLY A 159 9.77 -0.77 -11.72
C GLY A 159 10.32 -0.42 -10.34
N PHE A 160 9.44 -0.13 -9.37
CA PHE A 160 9.85 0.09 -7.98
C PHE A 160 10.50 -1.15 -7.36
N GLY A 161 9.97 -2.34 -7.64
CA GLY A 161 10.58 -3.59 -7.18
C GLY A 161 12.01 -3.78 -7.71
N GLY A 162 12.24 -3.52 -9.00
CA GLY A 162 13.58 -3.55 -9.59
C GLY A 162 14.52 -2.50 -8.98
N TRP A 163 14.04 -1.30 -8.70
CA TRP A 163 14.81 -0.27 -8.02
C TRP A 163 15.20 -0.67 -6.59
N PHE A 164 14.31 -1.31 -5.85
CA PHE A 164 14.59 -1.84 -4.52
C PHE A 164 15.64 -2.96 -4.54
N LEU A 165 15.52 -3.89 -5.50
CA LEU A 165 16.51 -4.95 -5.69
C LEU A 165 17.91 -4.39 -5.98
N THR A 166 18.01 -3.43 -6.90
CA THR A 166 19.31 -2.81 -7.24
C THR A 166 19.88 -1.99 -6.08
N SER A 167 19.03 -1.35 -5.27
CA SER A 167 19.45 -0.63 -4.07
C SER A 167 19.96 -1.57 -2.98
N GLY A 168 19.31 -2.72 -2.79
CA GLY A 168 19.78 -3.77 -1.86
C GLY A 168 21.12 -4.38 -2.29
N ILE A 169 21.29 -4.66 -3.58
CA ILE A 169 22.56 -5.20 -4.12
C ILE A 169 23.71 -4.21 -3.90
N LYS A 170 23.48 -2.91 -4.07
CA LYS A 170 24.48 -1.86 -3.82
C LYS A 170 24.87 -1.71 -2.34
N LEU A 171 24.06 -2.20 -1.42
CA LEU A 171 24.39 -2.18 0.01
C LEU A 171 25.35 -3.34 0.38
N VAL A 172 25.43 -4.37 -0.46
CA VAL A 172 26.26 -5.58 -0.24
C VAL A 172 27.64 -5.45 -0.89
N VAL A 173 27.76 -4.60 -1.93
CA VAL A 173 28.97 -4.37 -2.73
C VAL A 173 29.65 -3.08 -2.27
#